data_AF-A0A536FP26-F1
#
_entry.id   AF-A0A536FP26-F1
#
_cell.length_a   1.000
_cell.length_b   1.000
_cell.length_c   1.000
_cell.angle_alpha   90.00
_cell.angle_beta   90.00
_cell.angle_gamma   90.00
#
_symmetry.space_group_name_H-M   'P 1'
#
loop_
_entity.id
_entity.type
_entity.pdbx_description
1 polymer ?
#
loop_
_entity_poly.entity_id
_entity_poly.type
_entity_poly.pdbx_seq_one_letter_code
_entity_poly.pdbx_strand_id
1 'polypeptide(L)' 'SQNRLMDTPIEELDLSVRAFNCLKANEIQTVGQLLQKREEELLALRNFGRKSLDEIKEKLVEKGFIKPEEMGTVLRG' A
#
# COMPACT_ATOMS: atom_id res chain seq x y z
N SER A 1 -18.48 11.01 0.69
CA SER A 1 -17.79 10.87 -0.61
C SER A 1 -16.43 10.21 -0.40
N GLN A 2 -16.33 8.87 -0.32
CA GLN A 2 -15.10 8.15 0.03
C GLN A 2 -14.31 7.58 -1.19
N ASN A 3 -14.74 7.85 -2.42
CA ASN A 3 -14.22 7.14 -3.61
C ASN A 3 -12.90 7.66 -4.21
N ARG A 4 -12.28 8.72 -3.68
CA ARG A 4 -11.07 9.29 -4.32
C ARG A 4 -9.78 8.51 -4.03
N LEU A 5 -9.76 7.72 -2.96
CA LEU A 5 -8.56 7.00 -2.52
C LEU A 5 -8.20 5.85 -3.47
N MET A 6 -9.20 5.28 -4.18
CA MET A 6 -9.00 4.15 -5.09
C MET A 6 -8.21 4.55 -6.34
N ASP A 7 -8.40 5.78 -6.80
CA ASP A 7 -7.77 6.35 -7.99
C ASP A 7 -6.47 7.11 -7.66
N THR A 8 -6.15 7.27 -6.37
CA THR A 8 -4.91 7.95 -5.95
C THR A 8 -3.70 7.09 -6.36
N PRO A 9 -2.78 7.63 -7.17
CA PRO A 9 -1.56 6.92 -7.52
C PRO A 9 -0.65 6.77 -6.30
N ILE A 10 0.05 5.64 -6.20
CA ILE A 10 1.03 5.41 -5.12
C ILE A 10 2.19 6.41 -5.13
N GLU A 11 2.35 7.18 -6.21
CA GLU A 11 3.31 8.28 -6.33
C GLU A 11 2.98 9.42 -5.34
N GLU A 12 1.70 9.66 -5.03
CA GLU A 12 1.27 10.69 -4.07
C GLU A 12 1.55 10.31 -2.60
N LEU A 13 1.77 9.02 -2.34
CA LEU A 13 2.17 8.53 -1.03
C LEU A 13 3.60 8.93 -0.66
N ASP A 14 4.41 9.38 -1.63
CA ASP A 14 5.82 9.75 -1.44
C ASP A 14 6.63 8.61 -0.79
N LEU A 15 6.46 7.40 -1.36
CA LEU A 15 7.15 6.18 -0.95
C LEU A 15 8.61 6.21 -1.39
N SER A 16 9.47 5.47 -0.69
CA SER A 16 10.82 5.23 -1.19
C SER A 16 10.81 4.63 -2.59
N VAL A 17 11.81 4.99 -3.39
CA VAL A 17 12.02 4.44 -4.75
C VAL A 17 11.98 2.91 -4.76
N ARG A 18 12.45 2.26 -3.67
CA ARG A 18 12.37 0.80 -3.52
C ARG A 18 10.93 0.32 -3.36
N ALA A 19 10.17 0.87 -2.42
CA ALA A 19 8.78 0.47 -2.21
C ALA A 19 7.94 0.74 -3.47
N PHE A 20 8.08 1.92 -4.07
CA PHE A 20 7.41 2.30 -5.32
C PHE A 20 7.72 1.32 -6.46
N ASN A 21 9.01 1.02 -6.71
CA ASN A 21 9.39 0.10 -7.78
C ASN A 21 8.91 -1.32 -7.52
N CYS A 22 8.85 -1.78 -6.27
CA CYS A 22 8.32 -3.10 -5.95
C CYS A 22 6.81 -3.15 -6.23
N LEU A 23 6.05 -2.14 -5.83
CA LEU A 23 4.62 -2.07 -6.12
C LEU A 23 4.37 -2.04 -7.64
N LYS A 24 5.07 -1.15 -8.35
CA LYS A 24 4.95 -1.00 -9.81
C LYS A 24 5.32 -2.28 -10.56
N ALA A 25 6.34 -3.01 -10.11
CA ALA A 25 6.75 -4.30 -10.69
C ALA A 25 5.70 -5.41 -10.48
N ASN A 26 4.81 -5.26 -9.50
CA ASN A 26 3.71 -6.18 -9.21
C ASN A 26 2.35 -5.63 -9.68
N GLU A 27 2.38 -4.71 -10.66
CA GLU A 27 1.20 -4.10 -11.27
C GLU A 27 0.31 -3.32 -10.28
N ILE A 28 0.89 -2.86 -9.16
CA ILE A 28 0.23 -2.01 -8.18
C ILE A 28 0.66 -0.56 -8.46
N GLN A 29 -0.28 0.24 -8.95
CA GLN A 29 -0.06 1.63 -9.34
C GLN A 29 -0.92 2.60 -8.52
N THR A 30 -2.01 2.13 -7.91
CA THR A 30 -2.89 2.95 -7.08
C THR A 30 -3.02 2.44 -5.66
N VAL A 31 -3.38 3.35 -4.75
CA VAL A 31 -3.69 3.04 -3.35
C VAL A 31 -4.84 2.03 -3.27
N GLY A 32 -5.85 2.15 -4.14
CA GLY A 32 -6.96 1.20 -4.21
C GLY A 32 -6.51 -0.23 -4.53
N GLN A 33 -5.56 -0.41 -5.46
CA GLN A 33 -5.01 -1.72 -5.77
C GLN A 33 -4.20 -2.29 -4.62
N LEU A 34 -3.41 -1.44 -3.96
CA LEU A 34 -2.63 -1.83 -2.80
C LEU A 34 -3.51 -2.31 -1.65
N LEU A 35 -4.60 -1.58 -1.35
CA LEU A 35 -5.56 -1.95 -0.29
C LEU A 35 -6.38 -3.20 -0.63
N GLN A 36 -6.47 -3.57 -1.91
CA GLN A 36 -7.11 -4.83 -2.33
C GLN A 36 -6.19 -6.06 -2.21
N LYS A 37 -4.88 -5.85 -2.00
CA LYS A 37 -3.92 -6.94 -1.82
C LYS A 37 -3.78 -7.30 -0.34
N ARG A 38 -3.48 -8.57 -0.08
CA ARG A 38 -3.27 -9.07 1.29
C ARG A 38 -1.84 -8.84 1.74
N GLU A 39 -1.63 -8.72 3.05
CA GLU A 39 -0.28 -8.56 3.61
C GLU A 39 0.64 -9.72 3.23
N GLU A 40 0.11 -10.94 3.24
CA GLU A 40 0.85 -12.14 2.83
C GLU A 40 1.24 -12.11 1.35
N GLU A 41 0.35 -11.61 0.49
CA GLU A 41 0.62 -11.48 -0.95
C GLU A 41 1.69 -10.42 -1.19
N LEU A 42 1.61 -9.29 -0.49
CA LEU A 42 2.62 -8.23 -0.55
C LEU A 42 3.99 -8.74 -0.06
N LEU A 43 4.02 -9.48 1.05
CA LEU A 43 5.26 -10.08 1.58
C LEU A 43 5.81 -11.21 0.69
N ALA A 44 4.96 -11.85 -0.12
CA ALA A 44 5.38 -12.84 -1.11
C ALA A 44 5.94 -12.21 -2.40
N LEU A 45 5.75 -10.90 -2.60
CA LEU A 45 6.27 -10.23 -3.80
C LEU A 45 7.80 -10.23 -3.81
N ARG A 46 8.35 -10.53 -4.98
CA ARG A 46 9.81 -10.58 -5.17
C ARG A 46 10.40 -9.18 -4.97
N ASN A 47 11.41 -9.08 -4.09
CA ASN A 47 12.06 -7.84 -3.65
C ASN A 47 11.21 -6.93 -2.73
N PHE A 48 10.03 -7.38 -2.32
CA PHE A 48 9.24 -6.72 -1.29
C PHE A 48 9.56 -7.35 0.07
N GLY A 49 9.59 -6.53 1.12
CA GLY A 49 9.90 -7.02 2.46
C GLY A 49 9.19 -6.22 3.54
N ARG A 50 9.28 -6.70 4.79
CA ARG A 50 8.62 -6.08 5.95
C ARG A 50 8.88 -4.58 6.05
N LYS A 51 10.12 -4.15 5.82
CA LYS A 51 10.48 -2.73 5.87
C LYS A 51 9.72 -1.87 4.84
N SER A 52 9.51 -2.37 3.62
CA SER A 52 8.73 -1.66 2.60
C SER A 52 7.23 -1.70 2.91
N LEU A 53 6.75 -2.82 3.47
CA LEU A 53 5.37 -2.94 3.93
C LEU A 53 5.07 -1.92 5.04
N ASP A 54 5.94 -1.85 6.05
CA ASP A 54 5.78 -0.93 7.19
C ASP A 54 5.80 0.52 6.72
N GLU A 55 6.72 0.88 5.83
CA GLU A 55 6.79 2.20 5.21
C GLU A 55 5.49 2.57 4.49
N ILE A 56 4.93 1.65 3.71
CA ILE A 56 3.66 1.84 3.01
C ILE A 56 2.51 2.03 4.00
N LYS A 57 2.43 1.17 5.03
CA LYS A 57 1.40 1.25 6.07
C LYS A 57 1.45 2.59 6.80
N GLU A 58 2.64 3.05 7.16
CA GLU A 58 2.86 4.35 7.79
C GLU A 58 2.41 5.49 6.87
N LYS A 59 2.80 5.48 5.58
CA LYS A 59 2.41 6.53 4.62
C LYS A 59 0.91 6.59 4.36
N LEU A 60 0.25 5.44 4.29
CA LEU A 60 -1.21 5.37 4.14
C LEU A 60 -1.93 6.00 5.34
N VAL A 61 -1.43 5.75 6.55
CA VAL A 61 -1.96 6.34 7.79
C VAL A 61 -1.64 7.82 7.89
N GLU A 62 -0.39 8.22 7.60
CA GLU A 62 0.10 9.60 7.67
C GLU A 62 -0.70 10.53 6.75
N LYS A 63 -1.02 10.05 5.55
CA LYS A 63 -1.81 10.80 4.56
C LYS A 63 -3.32 10.73 4.82
N GLY A 64 -3.77 9.90 5.77
CA GLY A 64 -5.18 9.72 6.11
C GLY A 64 -5.97 8.89 5.08
N PHE A 65 -5.31 8.05 4.29
CA PHE A 65 -5.97 7.13 3.35
C PHE A 65 -6.65 5.98 4.07
N ILE A 66 -6.03 5.47 5.14
CA ILE A 66 -6.58 4.41 5.98
C ILE A 66 -6.29 4.71 7.43
N LYS A 67 -7.17 4.28 8.33
CA LYS A 67 -6.90 4.37 9.76
C LYS A 67 -6.08 3.16 10.22
N PRO A 68 -5.17 3.32 11.19
CA PRO A 68 -4.37 2.20 11.69
C PRO A 68 -5.23 1.02 12.18
N GLU A 69 -6.41 1.29 12.73
CA GLU A 69 -7.37 0.28 13.15
C GLU A 69 -8.00 -0.52 11.98
N GLU A 70 -8.10 0.06 10.79
CA GLU A 70 -8.69 -0.58 9.60
C GLU A 70 -7.65 -1.38 8.81
N MET A 71 -6.36 -1.07 8.95
CA MET A 71 -5.26 -1.78 8.27
C MET A 71 -5.29 -3.29 8.55
N GLY A 72 -5.53 -3.66 9.81
CA GLY A 72 -5.62 -5.06 10.24
C GLY A 72 -6.83 -5.80 9.69
N THR A 73 -7.87 -5.09 9.24
CA THR A 73 -9.06 -5.68 8.63
C THR A 73 -8.90 -5.80 7.12
N VAL A 74 -8.29 -4.79 6.49
CA VAL A 74 -8.09 -4.76 5.03
C VAL A 74 -7.08 -5.81 4.56
N LEU A 75 -6.03 -6.06 5.33
CA LEU A 75 -4.94 -6.96 4.94
C LEU A 75 -5.07 -8.41 5.44
N ARG A 76 -6.07 -8.73 6.27
CA ARG A 76 -6.30 -10.08 6.87
C ARG A 76 -7.37 -10.93 6.14
N GLY A 77 -7.83 -10.49 4.97
CA GLY A 77 -8.85 -11.19 4.18
C GLY A 77 -8.45 -12.60 3.76
#